data_AF-A0A969HXW7-F1
#
_entry.id   AF-A0A969HXW7-F1
#
_cell.length_a   1.000
_cell.length_b   1.000
_cell.length_c   1.000
_cell.angle_alpha   90.00
_cell.angle_beta   90.00
_cell.angle_gamma   90.00
#
_symmetry.space_group_name_H-M   'P 1'
#
loop_
_entity.id
_entity.type
_entity.pdbx_description
1 polymer ?
#
loop_
_entity_poly.entity_id
_entity_poly.type
_entity_poly.pdbx_seq_one_letter_code
_entity_poly.pdbx_strand_id
1 'polypeptide(L)'
;MPQTLSEQILSHAAGKTVKAGEVVTVRVDLAMIHDSLTPGIIRILHEELQATKVWDVDRVAVVIDHVAPASTVQTATHQADVRRWVRAQNITHLFDVGRGISHQVLVEEDLARPGMVIVGSDSHSTAYGAVGAFGSGMGSTDMALVLATGRTWMRVPETVRVLARGRFRPGVSAKDLGAVGSAY
;
A
#
# COMPACT_ATOMS: atom_id res chain seq x y z
N MET A 1 -4.67 5.75 -28.40
CA MET A 1 -6.03 5.65 -27.82
C MET A 1 -6.02 6.34 -26.47
N PRO A 2 -7.09 7.05 -26.06
CA PRO A 2 -7.18 7.60 -24.72
C PRO A 2 -7.07 6.49 -23.66
N GLN A 3 -6.44 6.79 -22.53
CA GLN A 3 -6.28 5.89 -21.39
C GLN A 3 -6.91 6.51 -20.14
N THR A 4 -7.43 5.66 -19.25
CA THR A 4 -7.85 6.10 -17.91
C THR A 4 -6.61 6.37 -17.05
N LEU A 5 -6.78 7.05 -15.90
CA LEU A 5 -5.66 7.30 -15.00
C LEU A 5 -4.99 5.98 -14.54
N SER A 6 -5.79 4.97 -14.18
CA SER A 6 -5.27 3.65 -13.80
C SER A 6 -4.51 2.98 -14.95
N GLU A 7 -5.02 3.04 -16.18
CA GLU A 7 -4.32 2.51 -17.35
C GLU A 7 -2.99 3.25 -17.60
N GLN A 8 -2.95 4.57 -17.42
CA GLN A 8 -1.73 5.37 -17.59
C GLN A 8 -0.65 5.00 -16.57
N ILE A 9 -1.03 4.94 -15.29
CA ILE A 9 -0.09 4.59 -14.20
C ILE A 9 0.45 3.17 -14.39
N LEU A 10 -0.43 2.20 -14.62
CA LEU A 10 -0.02 0.81 -14.82
C LEU A 10 0.77 0.62 -16.13
N SER A 11 0.51 1.40 -17.17
CA SER A 11 1.32 1.37 -18.40
C SER A 11 2.76 1.81 -18.13
N HIS A 12 2.93 2.90 -17.38
CA HIS A 12 4.24 3.39 -16.99
C HIS A 12 4.98 2.36 -16.11
N ALA A 13 4.29 1.79 -15.12
CA ALA A 13 4.86 0.80 -14.22
C ALA A 13 5.22 -0.53 -14.93
N ALA A 14 4.46 -0.93 -15.94
CA ALA A 14 4.72 -2.11 -16.78
C ALA A 14 5.73 -1.87 -17.91
N GLY A 15 6.06 -0.60 -18.22
CA GLY A 15 6.95 -0.24 -19.33
C GLY A 15 6.35 -0.45 -20.73
N LYS A 16 5.03 -0.62 -20.82
CA LYS A 16 4.29 -0.78 -22.08
C LYS A 16 2.86 -0.25 -21.93
N THR A 17 2.21 0.12 -23.03
CA THR A 17 0.79 0.49 -23.00
C THR A 17 -0.06 -0.72 -22.60
N VAL A 18 -0.96 -0.53 -21.63
CA VAL A 18 -1.89 -1.57 -21.15
C VAL A 18 -3.34 -1.08 -21.18
N LYS A 19 -4.27 -2.03 -21.18
CA LYS A 19 -5.72 -1.84 -21.19
C LYS A 19 -6.42 -2.70 -20.16
N ALA A 20 -7.59 -2.23 -19.71
CA ALA A 20 -8.43 -2.94 -18.76
C ALA A 20 -8.64 -4.41 -19.17
N GLY A 21 -8.53 -5.31 -18.20
CA GLY A 21 -8.64 -6.76 -18.38
C GLY A 21 -7.31 -7.48 -18.59
N GLU A 22 -6.25 -6.80 -19.06
CA GLU A 22 -4.92 -7.39 -19.21
C GLU A 22 -4.28 -7.73 -17.86
N VAL A 23 -3.52 -8.83 -17.80
CA VAL A 23 -2.67 -9.17 -16.65
C VAL A 23 -1.23 -8.77 -16.97
N VAL A 24 -0.64 -7.93 -16.12
CA VAL A 24 0.68 -7.34 -16.36
C VAL A 24 1.54 -7.41 -15.10
N THR A 25 2.84 -7.60 -15.30
CA THR A 25 3.82 -7.42 -14.22
C THR A 25 4.16 -5.94 -14.13
N VAL A 26 4.03 -5.36 -12.94
CA VAL A 26 4.33 -3.95 -12.68
C VAL A 26 5.46 -3.82 -11.68
N ARG A 27 6.27 -2.78 -11.84
CA ARG A 27 7.18 -2.33 -10.77
C ARG A 27 6.36 -1.66 -9.68
N VAL A 28 6.66 -2.00 -8.44
CA VAL A 28 6.08 -1.36 -7.25
C VAL A 28 6.99 -0.21 -6.85
N ASP A 29 6.41 0.97 -6.65
CA ASP A 29 7.15 2.14 -6.23
C ASP A 29 7.37 2.19 -4.72
N LEU A 30 6.39 1.71 -3.94
CA LEU A 30 6.43 1.65 -2.48
C LEU A 30 5.58 0.49 -1.97
N ALA A 31 6.11 -0.27 -0.99
CA ALA A 31 5.38 -1.30 -0.26
C ALA A 31 5.16 -0.88 1.20
N MET A 32 3.91 -0.83 1.64
CA MET A 32 3.53 -0.54 3.03
C MET A 32 3.15 -1.83 3.75
N ILE A 33 3.78 -2.11 4.89
CA ILE A 33 3.38 -3.21 5.77
C ILE A 33 3.11 -2.69 7.18
N HIS A 34 2.11 -3.27 7.85
CA HIS A 34 1.76 -2.89 9.22
C HIS A 34 1.94 -4.04 10.21
N ASP A 35 1.98 -3.70 11.50
CA ASP A 35 2.35 -4.59 12.60
C ASP A 35 1.55 -5.90 12.67
N SER A 36 0.27 -5.90 12.33
CA SER A 36 -0.57 -7.10 12.40
C SER A 36 -0.18 -8.20 11.41
N LEU A 37 0.24 -7.86 10.18
CA LEU A 37 0.57 -8.84 9.15
C LEU A 37 2.07 -9.00 8.90
N THR A 38 2.87 -8.01 9.30
CA THR A 38 4.32 -8.01 9.08
C THR A 38 5.02 -9.28 9.59
N PRO A 39 4.72 -9.83 10.79
CA PRO A 39 5.36 -11.08 11.24
C PRO A 39 5.15 -12.25 10.26
N GLY A 40 3.93 -12.39 9.72
CA GLY A 40 3.62 -13.43 8.73
C GLY A 40 4.29 -13.16 7.38
N ILE A 41 4.38 -11.91 6.96
CA ILE A 41 5.07 -11.50 5.73
C ILE A 41 6.56 -11.80 5.82
N ILE A 42 7.21 -11.48 6.94
CA ILE A 42 8.62 -11.78 7.21
C ILE A 42 8.85 -13.29 7.15
N ARG A 43 7.97 -14.09 7.77
CA ARG A 43 8.05 -15.55 7.73
C ARG A 43 8.05 -16.08 6.29
N ILE A 44 7.08 -15.67 5.48
CA ILE A 44 6.98 -16.09 4.07
C ILE A 44 8.21 -15.64 3.28
N LEU A 45 8.67 -14.39 3.48
CA LEU A 45 9.83 -13.84 2.79
C LEU A 45 11.10 -14.68 3.00
N HIS A 46 11.40 -15.06 4.24
CA HIS A 46 12.64 -15.78 4.57
C HIS A 46 12.52 -17.30 4.46
N GLU A 47 11.38 -17.88 4.85
CA GLU A 47 11.23 -19.34 4.92
C GLU A 47 10.74 -19.94 3.60
N GLU A 48 9.80 -19.27 2.91
CA GLU A 48 9.17 -19.80 1.70
C GLU A 48 9.85 -19.26 0.44
N LEU A 49 10.13 -17.95 0.39
CA LEU A 49 10.81 -17.32 -0.75
C LEU A 49 12.34 -17.32 -0.62
N GLN A 50 12.88 -17.65 0.55
CA GLN A 50 14.33 -17.69 0.83
C GLN A 50 15.06 -16.36 0.54
N ALA A 51 14.34 -15.25 0.54
CA ALA A 51 14.88 -13.93 0.25
C ALA A 51 15.50 -13.34 1.52
N THR A 52 16.83 -13.22 1.53
CA THR A 52 17.57 -12.73 2.71
C THR A 52 17.45 -11.22 2.92
N LYS A 53 17.11 -10.47 1.86
CA LYS A 53 16.96 -9.01 1.89
C LYS A 53 15.70 -8.54 1.17
N VAL A 54 15.19 -7.38 1.58
CA VAL A 54 14.19 -6.64 0.78
C VAL A 54 14.82 -6.07 -0.50
N TRP A 55 14.01 -5.87 -1.54
CA TRP A 55 14.50 -5.45 -2.86
C TRP A 55 15.12 -4.05 -2.86
N ASP A 56 14.57 -3.14 -2.04
CA ASP A 56 14.99 -1.75 -1.92
C ASP A 56 14.55 -1.23 -0.55
N VAL A 57 15.51 -0.80 0.27
CA VAL A 57 15.28 -0.39 1.66
C VAL A 57 14.57 0.97 1.79
N ASP A 58 14.64 1.80 0.75
CA ASP A 58 13.98 3.11 0.68
C ASP A 58 12.57 3.01 0.11
N ARG A 59 12.16 1.83 -0.37
CA ARG A 59 10.83 1.58 -0.93
C ARG A 59 9.96 0.66 -0.08
N VAL A 60 10.36 0.43 1.16
CA VAL A 60 9.57 -0.30 2.16
C VAL A 60 9.24 0.63 3.31
N ALA A 61 7.95 0.80 3.59
CA ALA A 61 7.45 1.51 4.75
C ALA A 61 6.82 0.54 5.75
N VAL A 62 7.29 0.57 6.99
CA VAL A 62 6.76 -0.26 8.08
C VAL A 62 6.08 0.65 9.08
N VAL A 63 4.80 0.41 9.35
CA VAL A 63 3.99 1.24 10.25
C VAL A 63 3.46 0.41 11.41
N ILE A 64 3.58 0.91 12.64
CA ILE A 64 3.02 0.27 13.83
C ILE A 64 1.82 1.11 14.31
N ASP A 65 0.64 0.79 13.80
CA ASP A 65 -0.59 1.56 14.02
C ASP A 65 -1.82 0.73 14.43
N HIS A 66 -1.90 -0.56 14.08
CA HIS A 66 -3.11 -1.35 14.31
C HIS A 66 -3.30 -1.73 15.78
N VAL A 67 -2.20 -2.03 16.48
CA VAL A 67 -2.23 -2.33 17.92
C VAL A 67 -1.20 -1.49 18.65
N ALA A 68 -1.45 -0.18 18.68
CA ALA A 68 -0.51 0.83 19.17
C ALA A 68 -1.13 1.64 20.34
N PRO A 69 -0.72 1.42 21.61
CA PRO A 69 0.32 0.50 22.07
C PRO A 69 -0.13 -0.98 22.06
N ALA A 70 0.84 -1.89 22.18
CA ALA A 70 0.57 -3.32 22.22
C ALA A 70 -0.40 -3.69 23.36
N SER A 71 -1.48 -4.40 23.01
CA SER A 71 -2.53 -4.81 23.96
C SER A 71 -2.22 -6.14 24.68
N THR A 72 -1.26 -6.91 24.17
CA THR A 72 -0.84 -8.20 24.73
C THR A 72 0.68 -8.37 24.69
N VAL A 73 1.22 -9.28 25.52
CA VAL A 73 2.64 -9.65 25.48
C VAL A 73 3.02 -10.20 24.10
N GLN A 74 2.15 -11.00 23.47
CA GLN A 74 2.40 -11.54 22.13
C GLN A 74 2.54 -10.43 21.10
N THR A 75 1.63 -9.44 21.11
CA THR A 75 1.71 -8.27 20.22
C THR A 75 2.99 -7.47 20.48
N ALA A 76 3.36 -7.27 21.74
CA ALA A 76 4.58 -6.57 22.11
C ALA A 76 5.84 -7.28 21.57
N THR A 77 5.89 -8.61 21.68
CA THR A 77 6.95 -9.44 21.11
C THR A 77 7.00 -9.30 19.58
N HIS A 78 5.87 -9.46 18.89
CA HIS A 78 5.81 -9.30 17.43
C HIS A 78 6.30 -7.93 16.98
N GLN A 79 5.85 -6.84 17.62
CA GLN A 79 6.31 -5.49 17.28
C GLN A 79 7.81 -5.30 17.58
N ALA A 80 8.32 -5.88 18.67
CA ALA A 80 9.76 -5.87 18.96
C ALA A 80 10.55 -6.62 17.88
N ASP A 81 10.04 -7.74 17.38
CA ASP A 81 10.66 -8.55 16.33
C ASP A 81 10.68 -7.79 14.99
N VAL A 82 9.56 -7.15 14.64
CA VAL A 82 9.46 -6.26 13.47
C VAL A 82 10.50 -5.15 13.54
N ARG A 83 10.62 -4.46 14.68
CA ARG A 83 11.64 -3.40 14.86
C ARG A 83 13.07 -3.94 14.71
N ARG A 84 13.35 -5.15 15.22
CA ARG A 84 14.67 -5.79 15.04
C ARG A 84 14.92 -6.14 13.58
N TRP A 85 13.92 -6.65 12.87
CA TRP A 85 14.02 -6.97 11.45
C TRP A 85 14.26 -5.72 10.58
N VAL A 86 13.52 -4.63 10.81
CA VAL A 86 13.73 -3.34 10.13
C VAL A 86 15.18 -2.88 10.28
N ARG A 87 15.70 -2.89 11.52
CA ARG A 87 17.09 -2.50 11.79
C ARG A 87 18.09 -3.42 11.08
N ALA A 88 17.86 -4.73 11.09
CA ALA A 88 18.75 -5.70 10.44
C ALA A 88 18.76 -5.55 8.91
N GLN A 89 17.63 -5.17 8.31
CA GLN A 89 17.52 -4.92 6.86
C GLN A 89 18.03 -3.53 6.46
N ASN A 90 18.18 -2.60 7.42
CA ASN A 90 18.40 -1.17 7.21
C ASN A 90 17.26 -0.49 6.44
N ILE A 91 16.00 -0.87 6.72
CA ILE A 91 14.83 -0.19 6.13
C ILE A 91 14.73 1.24 6.66
N THR A 92 14.61 2.20 5.75
CA THR A 92 14.69 3.63 6.03
C THR A 92 13.42 4.17 6.70
N HIS A 93 12.26 3.58 6.37
CA HIS A 93 10.96 4.11 6.77
C HIS A 93 10.27 3.23 7.81
N LEU A 94 10.66 3.40 9.07
CA LEU A 94 9.91 2.87 10.22
C LEU A 94 9.14 3.98 10.92
N PHE A 95 7.82 3.82 10.97
CA PHE A 95 6.90 4.70 11.68
C PHE A 95 6.34 3.97 12.89
N ASP A 96 6.90 4.26 14.07
CA ASP A 96 6.59 3.55 15.31
C ASP A 96 5.26 4.04 15.95
N VAL A 97 4.87 3.36 17.03
CA VAL A 97 3.70 3.65 17.87
C VAL A 97 3.59 5.15 18.13
N GLY A 98 2.42 5.69 17.82
CA GLY A 98 2.10 7.10 18.03
C GLY A 98 2.40 8.02 16.85
N ARG A 99 3.05 7.55 15.77
CA ARG A 99 3.26 8.38 14.57
C ARG A 99 1.94 8.67 13.83
N GLY A 100 1.04 7.70 13.75
CA GLY A 100 -0.27 7.84 13.10
C GLY A 100 -0.67 6.60 12.31
N ILE A 101 -1.84 6.66 11.67
CA ILE A 101 -2.37 5.57 10.84
C ILE A 101 -1.57 5.50 9.53
N SER A 102 -1.22 4.29 9.11
CA SER A 102 -0.41 3.96 7.94
C SER A 102 -0.71 4.80 6.70
N HIS A 103 -1.97 4.84 6.25
CA HIS A 103 -2.33 5.58 5.05
C HIS A 103 -2.13 7.10 5.17
N GLN A 104 -2.40 7.65 6.35
CA GLN A 104 -2.21 9.07 6.62
C GLN A 104 -0.72 9.41 6.67
N VAL A 105 0.06 8.61 7.40
CA VAL A 105 1.51 8.81 7.57
C VAL A 105 2.23 8.78 6.23
N LEU A 106 1.92 7.82 5.35
CA LEU A 106 2.58 7.75 4.04
C LEU A 106 2.30 8.96 3.15
N VAL A 107 1.13 9.59 3.28
CA VAL A 107 0.82 10.83 2.56
C VAL A 107 1.51 12.03 3.21
N GLU A 108 1.48 12.15 4.53
CA GLU A 108 2.11 13.24 5.27
C GLU A 108 3.63 13.28 5.13
N GLU A 109 4.27 12.12 5.01
CA GLU A 109 5.72 11.94 4.88
C GLU A 109 6.19 11.99 3.42
N ASP A 110 5.34 12.42 2.49
CA ASP A 110 5.63 12.52 1.04
C ASP A 110 6.10 11.19 0.40
N LEU A 111 5.71 10.05 0.97
CA LEU A 111 6.01 8.73 0.43
C LEU A 111 4.99 8.30 -0.63
N ALA A 112 3.72 8.69 -0.47
CA ALA A 112 2.69 8.46 -1.46
C ALA A 112 2.56 9.65 -2.42
N ARG A 113 3.03 9.50 -3.66
CA ARG A 113 3.06 10.58 -4.67
C ARG A 113 2.27 10.24 -5.95
N PRO A 114 1.81 11.26 -6.70
CA PRO A 114 1.08 11.05 -7.94
C PRO A 114 1.83 10.13 -8.92
N GLY A 115 1.10 9.22 -9.55
CA GLY A 115 1.65 8.32 -10.57
C GLY A 115 2.39 7.09 -10.05
N MET A 116 2.56 6.94 -8.73
CA MET A 116 3.18 5.75 -8.12
C MET A 116 2.24 4.55 -8.11
N VAL A 117 2.81 3.34 -8.18
CA VAL A 117 2.13 2.10 -7.78
C VAL A 117 2.51 1.76 -6.35
N ILE A 118 1.54 1.84 -5.44
CA ILE A 118 1.73 1.61 -4.01
C ILE A 118 0.89 0.41 -3.59
N VAL A 119 1.53 -0.60 -3.01
CA VAL A 119 0.84 -1.78 -2.50
C VAL A 119 1.00 -1.83 -0.99
N GLY A 120 -0.03 -2.29 -0.29
CA GLY A 120 0.03 -2.41 1.15
C GLY A 120 -0.61 -3.67 1.68
N SER A 121 -0.16 -4.12 2.85
CA SER A 121 -0.78 -5.25 3.55
C SER A 121 -2.13 -4.92 4.19
N ASP A 122 -2.74 -3.77 3.87
CA ASP A 122 -4.05 -3.34 4.35
C ASP A 122 -5.01 -3.07 3.18
N SER A 123 -6.29 -3.42 3.34
CA SER A 123 -7.32 -3.28 2.30
C SER A 123 -7.62 -1.83 1.90
N HIS A 124 -7.39 -0.87 2.78
CA HIS A 124 -7.59 0.56 2.56
C HIS A 124 -6.37 1.25 1.96
N SER A 125 -5.37 0.49 1.48
CA SER A 125 -4.29 1.04 0.64
C SER A 125 -4.82 1.72 -0.64
N THR A 126 -6.10 1.55 -0.98
CA THR A 126 -6.82 2.35 -1.98
C THR A 126 -6.86 3.84 -1.65
N ALA A 127 -6.67 4.24 -0.38
CA ALA A 127 -6.63 5.63 0.07
C ALA A 127 -5.55 6.46 -0.63
N TYR A 128 -4.44 5.86 -1.08
CA TYR A 128 -3.40 6.55 -1.85
C TYR A 128 -3.91 7.08 -3.20
N GLY A 129 -5.06 6.57 -3.69
CA GLY A 129 -5.75 7.14 -4.84
C GLY A 129 -6.13 8.62 -4.68
N ALA A 130 -6.30 9.10 -3.44
CA ALA A 130 -6.62 10.50 -3.14
C ALA A 130 -5.51 11.47 -3.59
N VAL A 131 -4.26 11.01 -3.66
CA VAL A 131 -3.10 11.78 -4.13
C VAL A 131 -2.69 11.43 -5.57
N GLY A 132 -3.55 10.72 -6.31
CA GLY A 132 -3.29 10.36 -7.71
C GLY A 132 -2.31 9.20 -7.90
N ALA A 133 -2.08 8.38 -6.87
CA ALA A 133 -1.36 7.11 -6.98
C ALA A 133 -2.31 5.95 -7.32
N PHE A 134 -1.77 4.84 -7.82
CA PHE A 134 -2.48 3.58 -7.90
C PHE A 134 -2.20 2.77 -6.63
N GLY A 135 -3.15 2.80 -5.69
CA GLY A 135 -3.07 2.11 -4.40
C GLY A 135 -3.86 0.80 -4.38
N SER A 136 -3.26 -0.31 -3.91
CA SER A 136 -3.97 -1.59 -3.74
C SER A 136 -3.58 -2.30 -2.46
N GLY A 137 -4.59 -2.85 -1.76
CA GLY A 137 -4.37 -3.83 -0.70
C GLY A 137 -3.95 -5.19 -1.28
N MET A 138 -3.07 -5.90 -0.58
CA MET A 138 -2.53 -7.20 -0.96
C MET A 138 -2.38 -8.12 0.24
N GLY A 139 -2.48 -9.43 0.01
CA GLY A 139 -2.29 -10.44 1.06
C GLY A 139 -0.81 -10.65 1.41
N SER A 140 -0.54 -11.38 2.49
CA SER A 140 0.82 -11.56 3.00
C SER A 140 1.78 -12.21 2.00
N THR A 141 1.30 -13.17 1.19
CA THR A 141 2.11 -13.83 0.16
C THR A 141 2.52 -12.87 -0.95
N ASP A 142 1.58 -12.06 -1.44
CA ASP A 142 1.86 -11.05 -2.47
C ASP A 142 2.80 -9.98 -1.95
N MET A 143 2.62 -9.54 -0.69
CA MET A 143 3.52 -8.58 -0.06
C MET A 143 4.92 -9.16 0.13
N ALA A 144 5.07 -10.42 0.53
CA ALA A 144 6.37 -11.07 0.61
C ALA A 144 7.07 -11.14 -0.76
N LEU A 145 6.33 -11.44 -1.82
CA LEU A 145 6.85 -11.42 -3.19
C LEU A 145 7.31 -10.02 -3.61
N VAL A 146 6.52 -8.98 -3.29
CA VAL A 146 6.89 -7.58 -3.56
C VAL A 146 8.14 -7.22 -2.78
N LEU A 147 8.21 -7.54 -1.49
CA LEU A 147 9.40 -7.32 -0.66
C LEU A 147 10.65 -8.02 -1.24
N ALA A 148 10.50 -9.20 -1.82
CA ALA A 148 11.60 -9.93 -2.44
C ALA A 148 12.04 -9.36 -3.80
N THR A 149 11.10 -8.84 -4.62
CA THR A 149 11.35 -8.62 -6.05
C THR A 149 11.11 -7.19 -6.55
N GLY A 150 10.42 -6.36 -5.77
CA GLY A 150 9.94 -5.03 -6.17
C GLY A 150 8.88 -5.06 -7.28
N ARG A 151 8.28 -6.23 -7.53
CA ARG A 151 7.32 -6.45 -8.61
C ARG A 151 6.14 -7.28 -8.15
N THR A 152 5.03 -7.13 -8.86
CA THR A 152 3.84 -7.96 -8.69
C THR A 152 3.04 -8.04 -9.98
N TRP A 153 2.11 -8.98 -10.06
CA TRP A 153 1.14 -9.06 -11.15
C TRP A 153 -0.13 -8.33 -10.77
N MET A 154 -0.66 -7.55 -11.70
CA MET A 154 -1.96 -6.89 -11.55
C MET A 154 -2.79 -7.14 -12.79
N ARG A 155 -4.09 -7.40 -12.58
CA ARG A 155 -5.08 -7.26 -13.64
C ARG A 155 -5.45 -5.79 -13.74
N VAL A 156 -5.22 -5.17 -14.89
CA VAL A 156 -5.57 -3.76 -15.12
C VAL A 156 -7.09 -3.61 -14.94
N PRO A 157 -7.55 -2.74 -14.02
CA PRO A 157 -8.98 -2.66 -13.72
C PRO A 157 -9.72 -1.81 -14.76
N GLU A 158 -10.99 -2.13 -14.96
CA GLU A 158 -11.93 -1.18 -15.57
C GLU A 158 -12.09 0.05 -14.66
N THR A 159 -12.48 1.19 -15.24
CA THR A 159 -12.63 2.44 -14.50
C THR A 159 -14.06 2.95 -14.56
N VAL A 160 -14.68 3.14 -13.39
CA VAL A 160 -15.93 3.89 -13.27
C VAL A 160 -15.60 5.35 -13.00
N ARG A 161 -16.04 6.25 -13.90
CA ARG A 161 -15.81 7.69 -13.76
C ARG A 161 -16.97 8.35 -13.01
N VAL A 162 -16.72 8.73 -11.76
CA VAL A 162 -17.67 9.52 -10.96
C VAL A 162 -17.39 11.02 -11.16
N LEU A 163 -18.38 11.77 -11.64
CA LEU A 163 -18.29 13.21 -11.85
C LEU A 163 -19.11 13.97 -10.80
N ALA A 164 -18.45 14.45 -9.75
CA ALA A 164 -19.07 15.33 -8.76
C ALA A 164 -18.94 16.80 -9.21
N ARG A 165 -20.06 17.53 -9.24
CA ARG A 165 -20.12 18.95 -9.63
C ARG A 165 -20.86 19.77 -8.57
N GLY A 166 -20.49 21.04 -8.41
CA GLY A 166 -21.11 21.97 -7.46
C GLY A 166 -20.26 22.21 -6.22
N ARG A 167 -20.89 22.63 -5.12
CA ARG A 167 -20.27 22.90 -3.82
C ARG A 167 -21.06 22.20 -2.72
N PHE A 168 -20.38 21.75 -1.67
CA PHE A 168 -21.08 21.19 -0.51
C PHE A 168 -21.96 22.25 0.17
N ARG A 169 -23.15 21.82 0.58
CA ARG A 169 -24.03 22.63 1.42
C ARG A 169 -23.49 22.64 2.87
N PRO A 170 -23.85 23.64 3.70
CA PRO A 170 -23.51 23.60 5.12
C PRO A 170 -23.92 22.27 5.76
N GLY A 171 -22.99 21.64 6.49
CA GLY A 171 -23.19 20.34 7.12
C GLY A 171 -22.96 19.12 6.22
N VAL A 172 -22.67 19.30 4.92
CA VAL A 172 -22.29 18.21 3.99
C VAL A 172 -20.77 18.19 3.81
N SER A 173 -20.20 16.99 3.83
CA SER A 173 -18.75 16.74 3.76
C SER A 173 -18.37 15.72 2.68
N ALA A 174 -17.07 15.52 2.49
CA ALA A 174 -16.55 14.47 1.61
C ALA A 174 -16.94 13.05 2.07
N LYS A 175 -17.16 12.86 3.39
CA LYS A 175 -17.61 11.57 3.94
C LYS A 175 -19.01 11.23 3.43
N ASP A 176 -19.89 12.22 3.35
CA ASP A 176 -21.25 12.04 2.83
C ASP A 176 -21.22 11.67 1.36
N LEU A 177 -20.42 12.37 0.55
CA LEU A 177 -20.24 12.04 -0.87
C LEU A 177 -19.74 10.61 -1.08
N GLY A 178 -18.79 10.15 -0.26
CA GLY A 178 -18.27 8.78 -0.32
C GLY A 178 -19.29 7.71 0.08
N ALA A 179 -20.26 8.03 0.95
CA ALA A 179 -21.27 7.09 1.43
C ALA A 179 -22.41 6.85 0.41
N VAL A 180 -22.66 7.79 -0.51
CA VAL A 180 -23.72 7.65 -1.53
C VAL A 180 -23.46 6.47 -2.49
N GLY A 181 -22.21 5.99 -2.60
CA GLY A 181 -21.83 4.89 -3.48
C GLY A 181 -22.06 3.47 -2.96
N SER A 182 -22.51 3.29 -1.70
CA SER A 182 -22.68 1.95 -1.09
C SER A 182 -24.09 1.35 -1.25
N ALA A 183 -24.96 2.01 -2.02
CA ALA A 183 -26.34 1.59 -2.28
C ALA A 183 -26.55 1.26 -3.76
N TYR A 184 -25.83 0.26 -4.27
CA TYR A 184 -26.11 -0.41 -5.54
C TYR A 184 -25.78 -1.90 -5.43
#